data_AF-F6BDJ3-F1
#
_entry.id   AF-F6BDJ3-F1
#
_cell.length_a   1.000
_cell.length_b   1.000
_cell.length_c   1.000
_cell.angle_alpha   90.00
_cell.angle_beta   90.00
_cell.angle_gamma   90.00
#
_symmetry.space_group_name_H-M   'P 1'
#
loop_
_entity.id
_entity.type
_entity.pdbx_description
1 polymer ?
#
loop_
_entity_poly.entity_id
_entity_poly.type
_entity_poly.pdbx_seq_one_letter_code
_entity_poly.pdbx_strand_id
1 'polypeptide(L)'
;MKPMLIFLGTILIFIGFFVVTLGMILPSEKTEKNIHEEDKKDIQYSGIVMIGPIPIVFGNSPGLMILSVLILLAMILWVFLFYMSVKIPK
;
A
#
# COMPACT_ATOMS: atom_id res chain seq x y z
N MET A 1 -12.80 17.79 -27.63
CA MET A 1 -13.05 16.80 -26.57
C MET A 1 -14.55 16.71 -26.36
N LYS A 2 -15.16 15.54 -26.54
CA LYS A 2 -16.63 15.41 -26.38
C LYS A 2 -16.95 15.55 -24.89
N PRO A 3 -17.64 16.61 -24.42
CA PRO A 3 -17.89 16.86 -22.99
C PRO A 3 -18.64 15.70 -22.32
N MET A 4 -19.39 14.94 -23.11
CA MET A 4 -20.07 13.71 -22.71
C MET A 4 -19.13 12.61 -22.19
N LEU A 5 -17.89 12.54 -22.68
CA LEU A 5 -16.90 11.54 -22.25
C LEU A 5 -16.32 11.87 -20.87
N ILE A 6 -16.13 13.17 -20.60
CA ILE A 6 -15.65 13.66 -19.30
C ILE A 6 -16.73 13.40 -18.25
N PHE A 7 -17.98 13.72 -18.56
CA PHE A 7 -19.10 13.49 -17.66
C PHE A 7 -19.28 11.99 -17.31
N LEU A 8 -19.17 11.12 -18.32
CA LEU A 8 -19.26 9.67 -18.12
C LEU A 8 -18.10 9.12 -17.29
N GLY A 9 -16.88 9.60 -17.52
CA GLY A 9 -15.70 9.23 -16.73
C GLY A 9 -15.83 9.65 -15.27
N THR A 10 -16.30 10.88 -15.02
CA THR A 10 -16.55 11.36 -13.66
C THR A 10 -17.59 10.51 -12.94
N ILE A 11 -18.73 10.18 -13.59
CA ILE A 11 -19.75 9.28 -13.03
C ILE A 11 -19.15 7.92 -12.64
N LEU A 12 -18.28 7.37 -13.48
CA LEU A 12 -17.69 6.05 -13.27
C LEU A 12 -16.73 6.04 -12.08
N ILE A 13 -15.95 7.12 -11.89
CA ILE A 13 -15.07 7.30 -10.73
C ILE A 13 -15.90 7.36 -9.44
N PHE A 14 -17.02 8.10 -9.43
CA PHE A 14 -17.90 8.18 -8.25
C PHE A 14 -18.51 6.83 -7.88
N ILE A 15 -18.94 6.04 -8.87
CA ILE A 15 -19.45 4.68 -8.66
C ILE A 15 -18.36 3.79 -8.05
N GLY A 16 -17.14 3.82 -8.62
CA GLY A 16 -16.02 3.05 -8.09
C GLY A 16 -15.66 3.43 -6.65
N PHE A 17 -15.64 4.73 -6.36
CA PHE A 17 -15.39 5.24 -5.01
C PHE A 17 -16.42 4.73 -3.99
N PHE A 18 -17.71 4.75 -4.34
CA PHE A 18 -18.78 4.26 -3.46
C PHE A 18 -18.70 2.76 -3.22
N VAL A 19 -18.42 1.95 -4.25
CA VAL A 19 -18.27 0.49 -4.12
C VAL A 19 -17.14 0.13 -3.16
N VAL A 20 -15.98 0.78 -3.30
CA VAL A 20 -14.82 0.56 -2.41
C VAL A 20 -15.14 0.96 -0.98
N THR A 21 -15.78 2.12 -0.81
CA THR A 21 -16.15 2.64 0.53
C THR A 21 -17.17 1.73 1.22
N LEU A 22 -18.20 1.27 0.50
CA LEU A 22 -19.18 0.31 1.03
C LEU A 22 -18.53 -1.04 1.37
N GLY A 23 -17.61 -1.52 0.54
CA GLY A 23 -16.85 -2.75 0.80
C GLY A 23 -15.97 -2.68 2.04
N MET A 24 -15.51 -1.49 2.44
CA MET A 24 -14.75 -1.29 3.69
C MET A 24 -15.64 -1.17 4.93
N ILE A 25 -16.87 -0.65 4.79
CA ILE A 25 -17.81 -0.43 5.91
C ILE A 25 -18.60 -1.71 6.22
N LEU A 26 -18.93 -2.52 5.21
CA LEU A 26 -19.66 -3.76 5.41
C LEU A 26 -18.79 -4.77 6.18
N PRO A 27 -19.20 -5.21 7.38
CA PRO A 27 -18.47 -6.23 8.12
C PRO A 27 -18.47 -7.51 7.29
N SER A 28 -17.30 -8.08 7.04
CA SER A 28 -17.22 -9.39 6.43
C SER A 28 -17.69 -10.43 7.46
N GLU A 29 -18.90 -10.98 7.29
CA GLU A 29 -19.51 -12.02 8.14
C GLU A 29 -18.61 -13.25 8.34
N LYS A 30 -17.54 -13.40 7.55
CA LYS A 30 -16.52 -14.46 7.75
C LYS A 30 -15.58 -14.22 8.94
N THR A 31 -15.74 -13.15 9.71
CA THR A 31 -14.82 -12.79 10.82
C THR A 31 -15.41 -13.07 12.22
N GLU A 32 -16.68 -13.47 12.34
CA GLU A 32 -17.38 -13.63 13.63
C GLU A 32 -17.08 -14.94 14.40
N LYS A 33 -15.95 -15.61 14.16
CA LYS A 33 -15.56 -16.80 14.95
C LYS A 33 -14.26 -16.64 15.72
N ASN A 34 -13.92 -15.44 16.19
CA ASN A 34 -12.77 -15.24 17.11
C ASN A 34 -12.99 -14.01 18.01
N ILE A 35 -14.13 -13.89 18.69
CA ILE A 35 -14.38 -12.81 19.67
C ILE A 35 -14.62 -13.39 21.07
N HIS A 36 -13.96 -14.49 21.41
CA HIS A 36 -13.96 -14.99 22.78
C HIS A 36 -12.66 -15.74 23.01
N GLU A 37 -11.55 -15.03 23.05
CA GLU A 37 -10.37 -15.44 23.81
C GLU A 37 -9.46 -14.22 23.94
N GLU A 38 -8.91 -14.04 25.12
CA GLU A 38 -7.94 -13.03 25.51
C GLU A 38 -6.59 -13.30 24.82
N ASP A 39 -6.61 -13.44 23.50
CA ASP A 39 -5.41 -13.62 22.72
C ASP A 39 -4.70 -12.28 22.66
N LYS A 40 -3.54 -12.25 23.32
CA LYS A 40 -2.42 -11.40 22.92
C LYS A 40 -2.23 -11.61 21.42
N LYS A 41 -2.96 -10.85 20.61
CA LYS A 41 -2.85 -10.89 19.17
C LYS A 41 -1.45 -10.39 18.91
N ASP A 42 -0.51 -11.31 18.72
CA ASP A 42 0.89 -10.99 18.47
C ASP A 42 0.92 -10.10 17.24
N ILE A 43 1.01 -8.78 17.50
CA ILE A 43 0.84 -7.78 16.47
C ILE A 43 2.10 -7.88 15.63
N GLN A 44 1.95 -8.41 14.43
CA GLN A 44 3.06 -8.54 13.52
C GLN A 44 3.33 -7.18 12.88
N TYR A 45 4.56 -6.69 13.02
CA TYR A 45 4.99 -5.42 12.44
C TYR A 45 6.37 -5.54 11.82
N SER A 46 6.62 -4.67 10.82
CA SER A 46 7.91 -4.46 10.21
C SER A 46 7.98 -3.04 9.65
N GLY A 47 9.18 -2.47 9.65
CA GLY A 47 9.47 -1.13 9.18
C GLY A 47 10.95 -0.98 8.83
N ILE A 48 11.28 0.17 8.25
CA ILE A 48 12.65 0.50 7.87
C ILE A 48 12.97 1.88 8.44
N VAL A 49 14.07 1.97 9.17
CA VAL A 49 14.61 3.22 9.69
C VAL A 49 15.86 3.55 8.89
N MET A 50 15.92 4.76 8.36
CA MET A 50 17.13 5.28 7.70
C MET A 50 17.99 5.99 8.75
N ILE A 51 19.12 5.40 9.11
CA ILE A 51 20.16 6.10 9.89
C ILE A 51 21.19 6.63 8.91
N GLY A 52 20.99 7.88 8.49
CA GLY A 52 21.72 8.43 7.35
C GLY A 52 21.39 7.66 6.06
N PRO A 53 22.36 7.41 5.16
CA PRO A 53 22.12 6.66 3.93
C PRO A 53 21.97 5.15 4.16
N ILE A 54 22.10 4.65 5.39
CA ILE A 54 22.08 3.22 5.70
C ILE A 54 20.67 2.81 6.15
N PRO A 55 19.95 1.99 5.36
CA PRO A 55 18.65 1.46 5.76
C PRO A 55 18.80 0.33 6.77
N ILE A 56 18.03 0.37 7.86
CA ILE A 56 17.96 -0.67 8.88
C ILE A 56 16.52 -1.20 8.95
N VAL A 57 16.35 -2.50 8.73
CA VAL A 57 15.05 -3.17 8.79
C VAL A 57 14.78 -3.62 10.23
N PHE A 58 13.59 -3.33 10.73
CA PHE A 58 13.15 -3.64 12.08
C PHE A 58 11.75 -4.26 12.05
N GLY A 59 11.45 -5.18 12.94
CA GLY A 59 10.15 -5.87 13.00
C GLY A 59 10.18 -7.09 13.91
N ASN A 60 9.03 -7.75 14.10
CA ASN A 60 8.94 -9.03 14.80
C ASN A 60 8.52 -10.20 13.88
N SER A 61 8.15 -9.91 12.63
CA SER A 61 7.65 -10.91 11.68
C SER A 61 8.60 -11.03 10.50
N PRO A 62 9.21 -12.21 10.27
CA PRO A 62 10.09 -12.45 9.13
C PRO A 62 9.41 -12.15 7.79
N GLY A 63 8.13 -12.53 7.65
CA GLY A 63 7.38 -12.29 6.42
C GLY A 63 7.22 -10.80 6.11
N LEU A 64 6.89 -10.00 7.13
CA LEU A 64 6.76 -8.55 6.97
C LEU A 64 8.12 -7.87 6.76
N MET A 65 9.20 -8.39 7.35
CA MET A 65 10.56 -7.91 7.08
C MET A 65 10.99 -8.10 5.63
N ILE A 66 10.76 -9.28 5.06
CA ILE A 66 11.03 -9.53 3.63
C ILE A 66 10.24 -8.51 2.78
N LEU A 67 8.98 -8.27 3.13
CA LEU A 67 8.13 -7.34 2.39
C LEU A 67 8.66 -5.91 2.49
N SER A 68 9.10 -5.46 3.67
CA SER A 68 9.72 -4.15 3.86
C SER A 68 10.97 -3.99 2.97
N VAL A 69 11.87 -4.98 2.94
CA VAL A 69 13.07 -4.95 2.09
C VAL A 69 12.70 -4.85 0.61
N LEU A 70 11.70 -5.61 0.18
CA LEU A 70 11.25 -5.61 -1.21
C LEU A 70 10.71 -4.23 -1.63
N ILE A 71 9.94 -3.58 -0.75
CA ILE A 71 9.44 -2.22 -0.96
C ILE A 71 10.58 -1.21 -1.03
N LEU A 72 11.57 -1.30 -0.14
CA LEU A 72 12.75 -0.42 -0.18
C LEU A 72 13.51 -0.56 -1.49
N LEU A 73 13.72 -1.79 -1.96
CA LEU A 73 14.41 -2.05 -3.22
C LEU A 73 13.63 -1.50 -4.42
N ALA A 74 12.30 -1.68 -4.43
CA ALA A 74 11.43 -1.11 -5.44
C ALA A 74 11.49 0.43 -5.44
N MET A 75 11.52 1.06 -4.27
CA MET A 75 11.62 2.51 -4.12
C MET A 75 12.98 3.04 -4.63
N ILE A 76 14.08 2.36 -4.31
CA ILE A 76 15.43 2.70 -4.81
C ILE A 76 15.50 2.57 -6.34
N LEU A 77 14.97 1.47 -6.89
CA LEU A 77 14.88 1.28 -8.34
C LEU A 77 14.06 2.39 -9.00
N TRP A 78 12.91 2.74 -8.42
CA TRP A 78 12.07 3.82 -8.92
C TRP A 78 12.82 5.15 -8.97
N VAL A 79 13.48 5.54 -7.87
CA VAL A 79 14.27 6.77 -7.80
C VAL A 79 15.43 6.74 -8.79
N PHE A 80 16.10 5.59 -8.95
CA PHE A 80 17.19 5.42 -9.90
C PHE A 80 16.71 5.58 -11.35
N LEU A 81 15.62 4.91 -11.74
CA LEU A 81 15.01 5.05 -13.06
C LEU A 81 14.55 6.49 -13.31
N PHE A 82 13.94 7.13 -12.33
CA PHE A 82 13.51 8.52 -12.44
C PHE A 82 14.71 9.46 -12.66
N TYR A 83 15.77 9.32 -11.88
CA TYR A 83 16.97 10.13 -12.02
C TYR A 83 17.67 9.90 -13.37
N MET A 84 17.75 8.64 -13.83
CA MET A 84 18.31 8.31 -15.13
C MET A 84 17.45 8.89 -16.26
N SER A 85 16.12 8.77 -16.18
CA SER A 85 15.17 9.31 -17.15
C SER A 85 15.27 10.84 -17.25
N VAL A 86 15.39 11.54 -16.11
CA VAL A 86 15.60 13.00 -16.07
C VAL A 86 16.94 13.41 -16.66
N LYS A 87 17.97 12.56 -16.56
CA LYS A 87 19.32 12.80 -17.11
C LYS A 87 19.47 12.50 -18.60
N ILE A 88 18.40 12.11 -19.30
CA ILE A 88 18.41 12.03 -20.76
C ILE A 88 17.94 13.39 -21.27
N PRO A 89 18.83 14.39 -21.48
CA PRO A 89 18.44 15.54 -22.26
C PRO A 89 18.08 15.05 -23.66
N LYS A 90 16.91 15.45 -24.14
CA LYS A 90 16.55 15.31 -25.55
C LYS A 90 17.54 16.06 -26.44
#